data_AF-A0AAD5TA20-F1
#
_entry.id   AF-A0AAD5TA20-F1
#
_cell.length_a   1.000
_cell.length_b   1.000
_cell.length_c   1.000
_cell.angle_alpha   90.00
_cell.angle_beta   90.00
_cell.angle_gamma   90.00
#
_symmetry.space_group_name_H-M   'P 1'
#
loop_
_entity.id
_entity.type
_entity.pdbx_description
1 polymer ?
#
loop_
_entity_poly.entity_id
_entity_poly.type
_entity_poly.pdbx_seq_one_letter_code
_entity_poly.pdbx_strand_id
1 'polypeptide(L)'
;MASTMTDQRLHPVKKIGRSKNGGSRVVSLTKADKYYLAEDVKIPKKPQKNPKPPVTGTSITPRTVLILVAGRYAGKDVVYLKSLESGLFYISGPIYSQSLSLTSHEFD
;
A
#
# COMPACT_ATOMS: atom_id res chain seq x y z
N MET A 1 -6.26 -55.02 1.61
CA MET A 1 -4.91 -54.44 1.62
C MET A 1 -4.94 -53.09 0.91
N ALA A 2 -5.37 -52.03 1.59
CA ALA A 2 -5.32 -50.67 1.07
C ALA A 2 -4.75 -49.77 2.17
N SER A 3 -3.48 -49.44 2.03
CA SER A 3 -2.75 -48.55 2.93
C SER A 3 -3.28 -47.12 2.76
N THR A 4 -3.73 -46.55 3.87
CA THR A 4 -4.23 -45.19 4.02
C THR A 4 -3.12 -44.19 3.71
N MET A 5 -3.23 -43.48 2.58
CA MET A 5 -2.44 -42.28 2.28
C MET A 5 -2.93 -41.14 3.19
N THR A 6 -2.33 -41.02 4.37
CA THR A 6 -2.62 -39.96 5.33
C THR A 6 -2.07 -38.62 4.82
N ASP A 7 -2.92 -37.59 4.80
CA ASP A 7 -2.64 -36.23 4.34
C ASP A 7 -1.41 -35.61 5.03
N GLN A 8 -0.29 -35.51 4.31
CA GLN A 8 1.01 -35.06 4.83
C GLN A 8 1.13 -33.53 5.01
N ARG A 9 0.07 -32.76 4.73
CA ARG A 9 0.16 -31.29 4.64
C ARG A 9 0.17 -30.55 5.98
N LEU A 10 -0.31 -31.17 7.06
CA LEU A 10 -0.44 -30.52 8.38
C LEU A 10 0.69 -30.85 9.36
N HIS A 11 1.42 -31.95 9.14
CA HIS A 11 2.47 -32.40 10.03
C HIS A 11 3.73 -32.87 9.27
N PRO A 12 4.72 -31.99 9.04
CA PRO A 12 5.97 -32.35 8.37
C PRO A 12 6.76 -33.38 9.17
N VAL A 13 7.37 -34.29 8.41
CA VAL A 13 8.24 -35.34 8.93
C VAL A 13 9.66 -34.79 9.11
N LYS A 14 10.06 -34.50 10.36
CA LYS A 14 11.41 -34.04 10.71
C LYS A 14 12.35 -35.24 10.89
N LYS A 15 13.46 -35.25 10.15
CA LYS A 15 14.54 -36.24 10.33
C LYS A 15 15.31 -36.00 11.63
N ILE A 16 15.63 -37.05 12.37
CA ILE A 16 16.37 -36.99 13.64
C ILE A 16 17.79 -37.51 13.44
N GLY A 17 18.78 -36.71 13.84
CA GLY A 17 20.20 -36.94 13.52
C GLY A 17 20.93 -38.07 14.26
N ARG A 18 20.25 -38.92 15.05
CA ARG A 18 20.90 -39.96 15.87
C ARG A 18 20.57 -41.37 15.36
N SER A 19 21.59 -42.20 15.16
CA SER A 19 21.52 -43.52 14.50
C SER A 19 20.60 -44.55 15.16
N LYS A 20 20.32 -44.45 16.46
CA LYS A 20 19.43 -45.38 17.20
C LYS A 20 18.02 -44.84 17.49
N ASN A 21 17.64 -43.70 16.91
CA ASN A 21 16.40 -42.98 17.25
C ASN A 21 15.30 -43.03 16.15
N GLY A 22 15.23 -44.08 15.34
CA GLY A 22 14.07 -44.33 14.46
C GLY A 22 13.91 -43.39 13.25
N GLY A 23 14.91 -42.56 12.93
CA GLY A 23 15.01 -41.84 11.65
C GLY A 23 14.19 -40.56 11.53
N SER A 24 12.88 -40.59 11.75
CA SER A 24 12.02 -39.41 11.59
C SER A 24 10.89 -39.32 12.61
N ARG A 25 10.46 -38.08 12.90
CA ARG A 25 9.26 -37.80 13.69
C ARG A 25 8.34 -36.86 12.94
N VAL A 26 7.06 -37.15 13.02
CA VAL A 26 6.00 -36.26 12.57
C VAL A 26 5.88 -35.13 13.58
N VAL A 27 6.05 -33.88 13.15
CA VAL A 27 5.98 -32.67 14.00
C VAL A 27 4.96 -31.72 13.39
N SER A 28 4.17 -31.02 14.20
CA SER A 28 3.26 -29.98 13.71
C SER A 28 4.03 -28.74 13.21
N LEU A 29 3.54 -28.10 12.14
CA LEU A 29 4.12 -26.84 11.62
C LEU A 29 3.95 -25.70 12.60
N THR A 30 2.73 -25.54 13.10
CA THR A 30 2.36 -24.60 14.15
C THR A 30 2.20 -25.37 15.45
N LYS A 31 2.89 -24.92 16.50
CA LYS A 31 2.65 -25.40 17.86
C LYS A 31 1.49 -24.61 18.44
N ALA A 32 0.59 -25.30 19.14
CA ALA A 32 -0.41 -24.63 19.95
C ALA A 32 0.27 -23.92 21.13
N ASP A 33 -0.32 -22.82 21.58
CA ASP A 33 0.13 -22.11 22.78
C ASP A 33 -0.03 -22.99 24.01
N LYS A 34 0.92 -22.87 24.96
CA LYS A 34 0.93 -23.68 26.19
C LYS A 34 -0.16 -23.24 27.18
N TYR A 35 -0.56 -21.98 27.13
CA TYR A 35 -1.51 -21.37 28.06
C TYR A 35 -2.71 -20.85 27.28
N TYR A 36 -3.90 -21.15 27.78
CA TYR A 36 -5.16 -20.61 27.27
C TYR A 36 -5.63 -19.48 28.20
N LEU A 37 -6.25 -18.46 27.62
CA LEU A 37 -6.88 -17.40 28.41
C LEU A 37 -8.10 -17.95 29.15
N ALA A 38 -8.36 -17.44 30.36
CA ALA A 38 -9.53 -17.83 31.14
C ALA A 38 -10.85 -17.32 30.53
N GLU A 39 -10.77 -16.24 29.75
CA GLU A 39 -11.89 -15.62 29.05
C GLU A 39 -11.59 -15.51 27.55
N ASP A 40 -12.63 -15.61 26.73
CA ASP A 40 -12.51 -15.48 25.27
C ASP A 40 -12.46 -13.99 24.86
N VAL A 41 -11.41 -13.61 24.14
CA VAL A 41 -11.27 -12.24 23.62
C VAL A 41 -11.89 -12.17 22.24
N LYS A 42 -12.98 -11.44 22.12
CA LYS A 42 -13.69 -11.27 20.85
C LYS A 42 -12.78 -10.63 19.80
N ILE A 43 -12.45 -11.41 18.76
CA ILE A 43 -11.64 -10.95 17.63
C ILE A 43 -12.47 -9.95 16.79
N PRO A 44 -11.95 -8.74 16.52
CA PRO A 44 -12.63 -7.80 15.64
C PRO A 44 -12.72 -8.37 14.22
N LYS A 45 -13.88 -8.21 13.59
CA LYS A 45 -14.09 -8.64 12.20
C LYS A 45 -13.14 -7.88 11.27
N LYS A 46 -12.55 -8.59 10.30
CA LYS A 46 -11.72 -7.96 9.28
C LYS A 46 -12.57 -6.94 8.49
N PRO A 47 -12.17 -5.67 8.40
CA PRO A 47 -12.89 -4.69 7.59
C PRO A 47 -12.75 -5.05 6.11
N GLN A 48 -13.87 -5.10 5.37
CA GLN A 48 -13.89 -5.33 3.92
C GLN A 48 -13.79 -4.01 3.13
N LYS A 49 -12.96 -3.07 3.59
CA LYS A 49 -12.75 -1.79 2.91
C LYS A 49 -11.50 -1.89 2.05
N ASN A 50 -11.68 -2.01 0.74
CA ASN A 50 -10.56 -1.95 -0.20
C ASN A 50 -10.16 -0.47 -0.42
N PRO A 51 -8.85 -0.14 -0.41
CA PRO A 51 -8.40 1.19 -0.77
C PRO A 51 -8.80 1.48 -2.22
N LYS A 52 -9.47 2.62 -2.44
CA LYS A 52 -9.83 3.06 -3.78
C LYS A 52 -8.62 3.77 -4.41
N PRO A 53 -8.34 3.54 -5.70
CA PRO A 53 -7.32 4.32 -6.38
C PRO A 53 -7.72 5.80 -6.38
N PRO A 54 -6.75 6.72 -6.29
CA PRO A 54 -7.04 8.14 -6.43
C PRO A 54 -7.54 8.43 -7.84
N VAL A 55 -8.73 9.02 -7.91
CA VAL A 55 -9.36 9.40 -9.19
C VAL A 55 -9.14 10.88 -9.42
N THR A 56 -8.49 11.21 -10.53
CA THR A 56 -8.37 12.59 -11.01
C THR A 56 -9.57 12.89 -11.92
N GLY A 57 -10.18 14.07 -11.76
CA GLY A 57 -11.28 14.50 -12.63
C GLY A 57 -10.82 14.76 -14.06
N THR A 58 -11.74 14.64 -15.03
CA THR A 58 -11.46 14.82 -16.47
C THR A 58 -10.95 16.22 -16.84
N SER A 59 -11.35 17.25 -16.08
CA SER A 59 -10.94 18.65 -16.32
C SER A 59 -9.53 18.98 -15.85
N ILE A 60 -8.88 18.10 -15.09
CA ILE A 60 -7.60 18.40 -14.42
C ILE A 60 -6.47 17.76 -15.23
N THR A 61 -6.01 18.47 -16.25
CA THR A 61 -4.90 18.06 -17.10
C THR A 61 -3.61 18.80 -16.72
N PRO A 62 -2.42 18.21 -16.92
CA PRO A 62 -1.16 18.90 -16.69
C PRO A 62 -1.13 20.27 -17.36
N ARG A 63 -0.57 21.28 -16.67
CA ARG A 63 -0.57 22.70 -17.05
C ARG A 63 -1.90 23.44 -16.88
N THR A 64 -2.93 22.81 -16.29
CA THR A 64 -4.15 23.53 -15.88
C THR A 64 -3.87 24.44 -14.68
N VAL A 65 -4.48 25.62 -14.66
CA VAL A 65 -4.45 26.54 -13.51
C VAL A 65 -5.54 26.14 -12.51
N LEU A 66 -5.16 26.02 -11.24
CA LEU A 66 -6.03 25.73 -10.12
C LEU A 66 -6.09 26.93 -9.17
N ILE A 67 -7.26 27.18 -8.59
CA ILE A 67 -7.42 28.13 -7.48
C ILE A 67 -7.43 27.33 -6.18
N LEU A 68 -6.47 27.58 -5.31
CA LEU A 68 -6.49 26.99 -3.98
C LEU A 68 -7.55 27.68 -3.13
N VAL A 69 -8.43 26.90 -2.50
CA VAL A 69 -9.52 27.44 -1.66
C VAL A 69 -9.11 27.55 -0.19
N ALA A 70 -8.10 26.77 0.24
CA ALA A 70 -7.68 26.68 1.63
C ALA A 70 -6.16 26.77 1.80
N GLY A 71 -5.73 27.14 3.01
CA GLY A 71 -4.32 27.29 3.39
C GLY A 71 -3.76 28.69 3.14
N ARG A 72 -2.44 28.86 3.36
CA ARG A 72 -1.75 30.15 3.24
C ARG A 72 -1.84 30.76 1.83
N TYR A 73 -1.92 29.93 0.80
CA TYR A 73 -2.00 30.34 -0.60
C TYR A 73 -3.44 30.29 -1.16
N ALA A 74 -4.45 30.37 -0.29
CA ALA A 74 -5.84 30.45 -0.72
C ALA A 74 -6.08 31.69 -1.62
N GLY A 75 -6.92 31.55 -2.65
CA GLY A 75 -7.22 32.58 -3.63
C GLY A 75 -6.07 32.89 -4.59
N LYS A 76 -5.01 32.09 -4.60
CA LYS A 76 -3.91 32.21 -5.58
C LYS A 76 -4.11 31.23 -6.72
N ASP A 77 -3.72 31.69 -7.90
CA ASP A 77 -3.68 30.89 -9.12
C ASP A 77 -2.37 30.09 -9.16
N VAL A 78 -2.48 28.78 -9.33
CA VAL A 78 -1.38 27.84 -9.16
C VAL A 78 -1.39 26.79 -10.27
N VAL A 79 -0.23 26.36 -10.79
CA VAL A 79 -0.17 25.47 -11.97
C VAL A 79 -0.08 24.00 -11.55
N TYR A 80 -1.00 23.17 -12.04
CA TYR A 80 -0.98 21.73 -11.83
C TYR A 80 0.03 21.03 -12.74
N LEU A 81 0.83 20.13 -12.18
CA LEU A 81 1.85 19.37 -12.91
C LEU A 81 1.43 17.91 -13.12
N LYS A 82 1.24 17.16 -12.02
CA LYS A 82 0.88 15.73 -12.06
C LYS A 82 0.21 15.28 -10.77
N SER A 83 -0.46 14.13 -10.79
CA SER A 83 -0.96 13.46 -9.59
C SER A 83 0.15 12.65 -8.92
N LEU A 84 0.16 12.64 -7.60
CA LEU A 84 1.02 11.77 -6.80
C LEU A 84 0.30 10.44 -6.49
N GLU A 85 1.08 9.41 -6.17
CA GLU A 85 0.55 8.09 -5.76
C GLU A 85 -0.32 8.16 -4.50
N SER A 86 -0.11 9.20 -3.68
CA SER A 86 -0.94 9.50 -2.50
C SER A 86 -2.33 10.07 -2.83
N GLY A 87 -2.59 10.44 -4.08
CA GLY A 87 -3.82 11.11 -4.51
C GLY A 87 -3.82 12.63 -4.35
N LEU A 88 -2.68 13.22 -3.97
CA LEU A 88 -2.50 14.67 -3.92
C LEU A 88 -2.00 15.22 -5.26
N PHE A 89 -2.20 16.51 -5.47
CA PHE A 89 -1.71 17.22 -6.65
C PHE A 89 -0.30 17.76 -6.42
N TYR A 90 0.60 17.47 -7.36
CA TYR A 90 1.88 18.14 -7.48
C TYR A 90 1.69 19.44 -8.25
N ILE A 91 1.96 20.55 -7.58
CA ILE A 91 1.58 21.89 -8.00
C ILE A 91 2.83 22.79 -7.97
N SER A 92 3.01 23.63 -8.98
CA SER A 92 4.04 24.68 -9.04
C SER A 92 3.46 26.02 -8.62
N GLY A 93 4.18 26.82 -7.83
CA GLY A 93 3.72 28.00 -7.09
C GLY A 93 2.99 29.11 -7.88
N PRO A 94 2.64 30.23 -7.21
CA PRO A 94 1.75 31.25 -7.78
C PRO A 94 2.28 31.83 -9.09
N ILE A 95 1.41 31.89 -10.12
CA ILE A 95 1.79 32.35 -11.47
C ILE A 95 2.09 33.85 -11.57
N TYR A 96 1.82 34.63 -10.51
CA TYR A 96 1.92 36.09 -10.52
C TYR A 96 3.37 36.63 -10.56
N SER A 97 4.39 35.78 -10.41
CA SER A 97 5.80 36.18 -10.52
C SER A 97 6.38 36.08 -11.94
N GLN A 98 5.57 35.73 -12.96
CA GLN A 98 6.01 35.74 -14.36
C GLN A 98 5.48 36.97 -15.10
N SER A 99 5.91 38.17 -14.67
CA SER A 99 5.94 39.35 -15.54
C SER A 99 7.24 39.32 -16.36
N LEU A 100 7.45 38.31 -17.20
CA LEU A 100 8.49 38.38 -18.22
C LEU A 100 7.92 39.20 -19.37
N SER A 101 8.31 40.47 -19.44
CA SER A 101 8.26 41.24 -20.68
C SER A 101 9.01 40.45 -21.74
N LEU A 102 8.30 39.87 -22.70
CA LEU A 102 8.91 39.41 -23.95
C LEU A 102 9.37 40.66 -24.69
N THR A 103 10.59 41.13 -24.37
CA THR A 103 11.32 42.03 -25.24
C THR A 103 11.61 41.25 -26.50
N SER A 104 10.99 41.68 -27.59
CA SER A 104 11.28 41.27 -28.96
C SER A 104 12.78 41.33 -29.21
N HIS A 105 13.44 40.19 -29.22
CA HIS A 105 14.68 40.05 -29.97
C HIS A 105 14.30 39.47 -31.33
N GLU A 106 14.27 40.37 -32.31
CA GLU A 106 14.43 40.07 -33.73
C GLU A 106 15.53 39.03 -33.92
N PHE A 107 15.17 37.94 -34.59
CA PHE A 107 16.11 37.09 -35.30
C PHE A 107 15.78 37.27 -36.79
N ASP A 108 16.59 38.10 -37.44
CA ASP A 108 16.91 37.94 -38.87
C ASP A 108 17.69 36.64 -39.10
#